data_AF-A0ABD2YHJ8-F1
#
_entry.id   AF-A0ABD2YHJ8-F1
#
_cell.length_a   1.000
_cell.length_b   1.000
_cell.length_c   1.000
_cell.angle_alpha   90.00
_cell.angle_beta   90.00
_cell.angle_gamma   90.00
#
_symmetry.space_group_name_H-M   'P 1'
#
loop_
_entity.id
_entity.type
_entity.pdbx_description
1 polymer ?
#
loop_
_entity_poly.entity_id
_entity_poly.type
_entity_poly.pdbx_seq_one_letter_code
_entity_poly.pdbx_strand_id
1 'polypeptide(L)'
;MGGKERLERRERLSLLECLRVRYEVSSSVTVRMHKGEVSLWTGGGTWYENLYTANVRKVIVMGLAPLGCAPYYQWMYHSKHGRCTENINDMIMEFNYAMRYVVDELDQELMNTSIIFCDAFEASMNIIKNHGDYGFNVTANACCGLGKYRGWITCLTP
;
A
#
# COMPACT_ATOMS: atom_id res chain seq x y z
N MET A 1 -26.82 -6.45 -12.22
CA MET A 1 -25.76 -7.49 -12.29
C MET A 1 -24.50 -7.01 -13.01
N GLY A 2 -24.56 -6.24 -14.11
CA GLY A 2 -23.35 -5.79 -14.85
C GLY A 2 -22.48 -4.68 -14.23
N GLY A 3 -22.90 -4.02 -13.15
CA GLY A 3 -22.09 -3.01 -12.46
C GLY A 3 -21.00 -3.60 -11.55
N LYS A 4 -21.29 -4.77 -10.96
CA LYS A 4 -20.38 -5.47 -10.05
C LYS A 4 -19.23 -6.14 -10.82
N GLU A 5 -19.55 -6.82 -11.93
CA GLU A 5 -18.54 -7.38 -12.86
C GLU A 5 -17.67 -6.29 -13.51
N ARG A 6 -18.21 -5.10 -13.76
CA ARG A 6 -17.43 -3.97 -14.32
C ARG A 6 -16.45 -3.40 -13.28
N LEU A 7 -16.83 -3.37 -12.00
CA LEU A 7 -15.95 -2.97 -10.90
C LEU A 7 -14.84 -4.00 -10.66
N GLU A 8 -15.19 -5.29 -10.56
CA GLU A 8 -14.24 -6.39 -10.38
C GLU A 8 -13.25 -6.49 -11.56
N ARG A 9 -13.70 -6.25 -12.80
CA ARG A 9 -12.83 -6.24 -13.98
C ARG A 9 -11.87 -5.03 -13.96
N ARG A 10 -12.28 -3.88 -13.40
CA ARG A 10 -11.44 -2.67 -13.24
C ARG A 10 -10.40 -2.87 -12.11
N GLU A 11 -10.76 -3.54 -11.03
CA GLU A 11 -9.87 -3.92 -9.92
C GLU A 11 -8.79 -4.94 -10.33
N ARG A 12 -9.17 -5.93 -11.13
CA ARG A 12 -8.20 -6.91 -11.65
C ARG A 12 -7.22 -6.28 -12.65
N LEU A 13 -7.67 -5.27 -13.37
CA LEU A 13 -6.84 -4.48 -14.27
C LEU A 13 -5.88 -3.59 -13.50
N SER A 14 -6.32 -2.91 -12.43
CA SER A 14 -5.42 -2.09 -11.60
C SER A 14 -4.31 -2.90 -10.95
N LEU A 15 -4.57 -4.08 -10.38
CA LEU A 15 -3.53 -4.97 -9.83
C LEU A 15 -2.48 -5.40 -10.86
N LEU A 16 -2.91 -5.78 -12.07
CA LEU A 16 -2.00 -6.13 -13.16
C LEU A 16 -1.26 -4.91 -13.70
N GLU A 17 -1.87 -3.73 -13.72
CA GLU A 17 -1.24 -2.46 -14.07
C GLU A 17 -0.17 -2.08 -13.03
N CYS A 18 -0.46 -2.19 -11.74
CA CYS A 18 0.47 -1.96 -10.64
C CYS A 18 1.72 -2.86 -10.75
N LEU A 19 1.53 -4.13 -11.12
CA LEU A 19 2.62 -5.09 -11.30
C LEU A 19 3.35 -4.92 -12.66
N ARG A 20 2.71 -4.30 -13.65
CA ARG A 20 3.27 -4.07 -15.00
C ARG A 20 3.85 -2.68 -15.22
N VAL A 21 3.68 -1.75 -14.28
CA VAL A 21 4.40 -0.49 -14.33
C VAL A 21 5.89 -0.82 -14.19
N ARG A 22 6.57 -0.88 -15.34
CA ARG A 22 8.03 -0.85 -15.36
C ARG A 22 8.42 0.44 -14.67
N TYR A 23 9.29 0.30 -13.69
CA TYR A 23 10.00 1.35 -12.99
C TYR A 23 10.90 2.16 -13.96
N GLU A 24 10.36 2.74 -15.02
CA GLU A 24 11.03 3.87 -15.66
C GLU A 24 10.69 5.10 -14.84
N VAL A 25 11.47 5.30 -13.76
CA VAL A 25 11.61 6.60 -13.10
C VAL A 25 12.30 7.53 -14.09
N SER A 26 11.59 7.93 -15.14
CA SER A 26 12.06 8.94 -16.09
C SER A 26 11.72 10.32 -15.52
N SER A 27 12.30 10.63 -14.36
CA SER A 27 12.53 11.93 -13.74
C SER A 27 12.77 11.67 -12.25
N SER A 28 13.99 11.94 -11.76
CA SER A 28 14.35 11.79 -10.36
C SER A 28 13.56 12.75 -9.46
N VAL A 29 12.40 12.35 -8.92
CA VAL A 29 11.79 13.07 -7.80
C VAL A 29 12.58 12.69 -6.54
N THR A 30 13.50 13.57 -6.15
CA THR A 30 14.34 13.35 -4.96
C THR A 30 13.53 13.67 -3.70
N VAL A 31 13.00 12.65 -3.05
CA VAL A 31 12.40 12.77 -1.72
C VAL A 31 13.53 12.94 -0.70
N ARG A 32 13.67 14.12 -0.08
CA ARG A 32 14.62 14.35 1.03
C ARG A 32 13.88 14.26 2.36
N MET A 33 14.26 13.29 3.19
CA MET A 33 13.90 13.29 4.60
C MET A 33 14.68 14.40 5.32
N HIS A 34 13.98 15.38 5.87
CA HIS A 34 14.57 16.37 6.77
C HIS A 34 13.74 16.41 8.05
N LYS A 35 14.37 16.16 9.21
CA LYS A 35 13.72 16.17 10.54
C LYS A 35 12.49 15.26 10.69
N GLY A 36 12.49 14.09 10.05
CA GLY A 36 11.42 13.09 10.24
C GLY A 36 10.08 13.43 9.56
N GLU A 37 10.06 14.44 8.69
CA GLU A 37 8.89 14.83 7.92
C GLU A 37 9.15 14.54 6.43
N VAL A 38 8.29 13.73 5.79
CA VAL A 38 8.32 13.51 4.34
C VAL A 38 7.66 14.72 3.69
N SER A 39 8.46 15.75 3.43
CA SER A 39 7.97 17.01 2.87
C SER A 39 8.39 17.12 1.39
N LEU A 40 7.39 17.11 0.51
CA LEU A 40 7.56 17.51 -0.88
C LEU A 40 7.59 19.05 -0.91
N TRP A 41 8.76 19.65 -0.66
CA TRP A 41 8.91 21.11 -0.68
C TRP A 41 8.91 21.65 -2.12
N THR A 42 7.72 21.78 -2.70
CA THR A 42 7.39 22.89 -3.60
C THR A 42 6.23 23.62 -2.95
N GLY A 43 6.36 24.94 -2.75
CA GLY A 43 5.65 25.68 -1.71
C GLY A 43 4.12 25.52 -1.66
N GLY A 44 3.56 25.51 -0.44
CA GLY A 44 2.18 25.92 -0.14
C GLY A 44 1.03 25.18 -0.83
N GLY A 45 1.24 23.98 -1.37
CA GLY A 45 0.22 23.19 -2.07
C GLY A 45 0.12 21.75 -1.55
N THR A 46 -0.94 21.06 -1.97
CA THR A 46 -1.11 19.62 -1.72
C THR A 46 -0.08 18.80 -2.52
N TRP A 47 0.13 17.53 -2.13
CA TRP A 47 1.13 16.68 -2.78
C TRP A 47 0.83 16.45 -4.28
N TYR A 48 -0.44 16.35 -4.66
CA TYR A 48 -0.85 16.07 -6.05
C TYR A 48 -0.71 17.30 -6.95
N GLU A 49 -1.01 18.50 -6.44
CA GLU A 49 -0.77 19.76 -7.15
C GLU A 49 0.72 19.96 -7.45
N ASN A 50 1.57 19.64 -6.47
CA ASN A 50 3.02 19.72 -6.60
C ASN A 50 3.56 18.76 -7.67
N LEU A 51 3.07 17.52 -7.71
CA LEU A 51 3.44 16.58 -8.77
C LEU A 51 2.93 17.03 -10.15
N TYR A 52 1.71 17.54 -10.21
CA TYR A 52 1.09 18.01 -11.45
C TYR A 52 1.85 19.23 -12.04
N THR A 53 2.22 20.19 -11.20
CA THR A 53 3.01 21.37 -11.59
C THR A 53 4.44 21.01 -11.98
N ALA A 54 5.00 19.96 -11.37
CA ALA A 54 6.27 19.34 -11.78
C ALA A 54 6.19 18.51 -13.08
N ASN A 55 5.06 18.56 -13.80
CA ASN A 55 4.81 17.83 -15.04
C ASN A 55 4.86 16.30 -14.91
N VAL A 56 4.61 15.76 -13.71
CA VAL A 56 4.40 14.33 -13.52
C VAL A 56 3.02 13.96 -14.04
N ARG A 57 2.96 13.02 -14.98
CA ARG A 57 1.72 12.61 -15.67
C ARG A 57 1.27 11.19 -15.37
N LYS A 58 2.08 10.42 -14.64
CA LYS A 58 1.76 9.06 -14.21
C LYS A 58 2.08 8.92 -12.74
N VAL A 59 1.08 8.64 -11.93
CA VAL A 59 1.20 8.54 -10.48
C VAL A 59 0.56 7.24 -10.02
N ILE A 60 1.27 6.50 -9.18
CA ILE A 60 0.71 5.36 -8.48
C ILE A 60 0.54 5.75 -7.01
N VAL A 61 -0.67 5.56 -6.51
CA VAL A 61 -0.98 5.71 -5.10
C VAL A 61 -1.24 4.32 -4.54
N MET A 62 -0.36 3.83 -3.67
CA MET A 62 -0.54 2.55 -3.01
C MET A 62 -1.42 2.72 -1.77
N GLY A 63 -2.44 1.86 -1.64
CA GLY A 63 -3.16 1.66 -0.40
C GLY A 63 -2.28 1.05 0.69
N LEU A 64 -2.77 1.06 1.91
CA LEU A 64 -2.11 0.40 3.03
C LEU A 64 -2.27 -1.12 2.92
N ALA A 65 -1.16 -1.84 3.12
CA ALA A 65 -1.15 -3.29 3.30
C ALA A 65 -1.83 -3.66 4.65
N PRO A 66 -2.23 -4.94 4.88
CA PRO A 66 -2.95 -5.34 6.09
C PRO A 66 -2.01 -5.31 7.31
N LEU A 67 -1.86 -4.15 7.95
CA LEU A 67 -0.96 -4.00 9.12
C LEU A 67 -1.38 -4.89 10.29
N GLY A 68 -2.66 -5.27 10.40
CA GLY A 68 -3.10 -6.25 11.39
C GLY A 68 -2.41 -7.60 11.26
N CYS A 69 -1.88 -7.91 10.07
CA CYS A 69 -1.07 -9.10 9.82
C CYS A 69 0.43 -8.89 10.08
N ALA A 70 0.90 -7.69 10.41
CA ALA A 70 2.32 -7.48 10.66
C ALA A 70 2.76 -8.12 12.00
N PRO A 71 3.94 -8.76 12.07
CA PRO A 71 4.40 -9.47 13.28
C PRO A 71 4.40 -8.63 14.55
N TYR A 72 4.70 -7.33 14.46
CA TYR A 72 4.65 -6.39 15.58
C TYR A 72 3.24 -6.30 16.19
N TYR A 73 2.21 -6.11 15.35
CA TYR A 73 0.83 -6.03 15.82
C TYR A 73 0.31 -7.39 16.30
N GLN A 74 0.76 -8.49 15.69
CA GLN A 74 0.45 -9.83 16.20
C GLN A 74 1.04 -10.07 17.60
N TRP A 75 2.26 -9.57 17.86
CA TRP A 75 2.87 -9.61 19.19
C TRP A 75 2.11 -8.72 20.17
N MET A 76 1.88 -7.45 19.82
CA MET A 76 1.26 -6.43 20.66
C MET A 76 -0.17 -6.80 21.08
N TYR A 77 -0.96 -7.38 20.16
CA TYR A 77 -2.35 -7.80 20.43
C TYR A 77 -2.46 -9.26 20.88
N HIS A 78 -1.34 -9.89 21.24
CA HIS A 78 -1.28 -11.28 21.72
C HIS A 78 -2.01 -12.28 20.80
N SER A 79 -1.84 -12.11 19.48
CA SER A 79 -2.52 -12.93 18.48
C SER A 79 -2.36 -14.42 18.77
N LYS A 80 -3.44 -15.19 18.54
CA LYS A 80 -3.44 -16.66 18.63
C LYS A 80 -3.25 -17.23 17.23
N HIS A 81 -2.25 -18.09 17.06
CA HIS A 81 -1.92 -18.79 15.81
C HIS A 81 -1.58 -17.89 14.62
N GLY A 82 -1.01 -16.72 14.88
CA GLY A 82 -0.58 -15.77 13.84
C GLY A 82 -1.74 -15.13 13.08
N ARG A 83 -2.96 -15.17 13.64
CA ARG A 83 -4.12 -14.50 13.04
C ARG A 83 -3.90 -12.99 13.01
N CYS A 84 -4.34 -12.38 11.91
CA CYS A 84 -4.31 -10.93 11.79
C CYS A 84 -5.24 -10.28 12.82
N THR A 85 -4.88 -9.08 13.27
CA THR A 85 -5.72 -8.26 14.14
C THR A 85 -6.80 -7.58 13.29
N GLU A 86 -8.02 -8.12 13.32
CA GLU A 86 -9.13 -7.66 12.45
C GLU A 86 -9.43 -6.17 12.65
N ASN A 87 -9.53 -5.67 13.89
CA ASN A 87 -9.81 -4.26 14.13
C ASN A 87 -8.81 -3.30 13.44
N ILE A 88 -7.53 -3.69 13.30
CA ILE A 88 -6.53 -2.88 12.59
C ILE A 88 -6.79 -2.94 11.08
N ASN A 89 -7.10 -4.13 10.57
CA ASN A 89 -7.39 -4.33 9.16
C ASN A 89 -8.70 -3.63 8.74
N ASP A 90 -9.72 -3.59 9.61
CA ASP A 90 -10.97 -2.87 9.38
C ASP A 90 -10.72 -1.38 9.16
N MET A 91 -9.94 -0.75 10.04
CA MET A 91 -9.53 0.66 9.89
C MET A 91 -8.74 0.90 8.59
N ILE A 92 -7.90 -0.05 8.20
CA ILE A 92 -7.14 0.02 6.95
C ILE A 92 -8.03 -0.10 5.73
N MET A 93 -9.03 -0.99 5.76
CA MET A 93 -10.00 -1.11 4.67
C MET A 93 -10.81 0.18 4.51
N GLU A 94 -11.24 0.81 5.61
CA GLU A 94 -11.92 2.11 5.58
C GLU A 94 -11.02 3.21 4.99
N PHE A 95 -9.76 3.28 5.42
CA PHE A 95 -8.78 4.22 4.87
C PHE A 95 -8.56 4.00 3.38
N ASN A 96 -8.34 2.75 2.94
CA ASN A 96 -8.12 2.41 1.54
C ASN A 96 -9.33 2.71 0.67
N TYR A 97 -10.55 2.50 1.20
CA TYR A 97 -11.79 2.85 0.52
C TYR A 97 -11.88 4.36 0.27
N ALA A 98 -11.62 5.18 1.28
CA ALA A 98 -11.59 6.64 1.15
C ALA A 98 -10.48 7.10 0.20
N MET A 99 -9.28 6.53 0.30
CA MET A 99 -8.15 6.85 -0.57
C MET A 99 -8.44 6.56 -2.04
N ARG A 100 -9.08 5.43 -2.34
CA ARG A 100 -9.48 5.09 -3.70
C ARG A 100 -10.44 6.11 -4.28
N TYR A 101 -11.40 6.58 -3.48
CA TYR A 101 -12.33 7.62 -3.90
C TYR A 101 -11.60 8.94 -4.23
N VAL A 102 -10.67 9.37 -3.37
CA VAL A 102 -9.84 10.58 -3.62
C VAL A 102 -8.98 10.42 -4.87
N VAL A 103 -8.38 9.25 -5.09
CA VAL A 103 -7.58 8.98 -6.30
C VAL A 103 -8.44 9.04 -7.56
N ASP A 104 -9.64 8.45 -7.52
CA ASP A 104 -10.59 8.47 -8.64
C ASP A 104 -11.08 9.90 -8.95
N GLU A 105 -11.22 10.77 -7.94
CA GLU A 105 -11.53 12.20 -8.14
C GLU A 105 -10.34 12.93 -8.78
N LEU A 106 -9.13 12.75 -8.25
CA LEU A 106 -7.93 13.41 -8.77
C LEU A 106 -7.58 13.00 -10.21
N ASP A 107 -7.78 11.73 -10.57
CA ASP A 107 -7.59 11.23 -11.94
C ASP A 107 -8.55 11.93 -12.93
N GLN A 108 -9.74 12.32 -12.48
CA GLN A 108 -10.72 13.06 -13.29
C GLN A 108 -10.43 14.57 -13.35
N GLU A 109 -9.96 15.17 -12.25
CA GLU A 109 -9.68 16.60 -12.17
C GLU A 109 -8.39 16.98 -12.91
N LEU A 110 -7.36 16.14 -12.82
CA LEU A 110 -6.03 16.44 -13.35
C LEU A 110 -5.89 15.93 -14.79
N MET A 111 -6.40 16.71 -15.75
CA MET A 111 -6.30 16.40 -17.18
C MET A 111 -4.88 16.02 -17.61
N ASN A 112 -4.77 15.09 -18.57
CA ASN A 112 -3.50 14.55 -19.07
C ASN A 112 -2.61 13.87 -18.01
N THR A 113 -3.15 13.56 -16.83
CA THR A 113 -2.50 12.74 -15.80
C THR A 113 -3.24 11.40 -15.71
N SER A 114 -2.51 10.34 -15.38
CA SER A 114 -3.06 9.04 -15.02
C SER A 114 -2.64 8.74 -13.59
N ILE A 115 -3.61 8.69 -12.69
CA ILE A 115 -3.43 8.40 -11.27
C ILE A 115 -4.15 7.09 -10.98
N ILE A 116 -3.39 6.08 -10.58
CA ILE A 116 -3.91 4.74 -10.35
C ILE A 116 -3.78 4.38 -8.87
N PHE A 117 -4.87 3.92 -8.28
CA PHE A 117 -4.85 3.33 -6.95
C PHE A 117 -4.45 1.85 -7.02
N CYS A 118 -3.42 1.48 -6.26
CA CYS A 118 -2.95 0.11 -6.12
C CYS A 118 -3.39 -0.47 -4.78
N ASP A 119 -4.26 -1.48 -4.82
CA ASP A 119 -4.74 -2.16 -3.62
C ASP A 119 -3.69 -3.13 -3.05
N ALA A 120 -2.79 -2.59 -2.23
CA ALA A 120 -1.78 -3.39 -1.53
C ALA A 120 -2.40 -4.29 -0.45
N PHE A 121 -3.61 -3.98 0.03
CA PHE A 121 -4.30 -4.80 1.01
C PHE A 121 -4.71 -6.13 0.39
N GLU A 122 -5.45 -6.07 -0.72
CA GLU A 122 -5.91 -7.26 -1.45
C GLU A 122 -4.70 -8.10 -1.92
N ALA A 123 -3.69 -7.45 -2.52
CA ALA A 123 -2.48 -8.13 -2.98
C ALA A 123 -1.78 -8.90 -1.86
N SER A 124 -1.56 -8.23 -0.71
CA SER A 124 -0.90 -8.85 0.44
C SER A 124 -1.75 -9.95 1.07
N MET A 125 -3.06 -9.75 1.21
CA MET A 125 -3.96 -10.76 1.76
C MET A 125 -4.04 -12.01 0.88
N ASN A 126 -3.98 -11.85 -0.44
CA ASN A 126 -3.90 -12.97 -1.38
C ASN A 126 -2.60 -13.77 -1.17
N ILE A 127 -1.45 -13.10 -1.05
CA ILE A 127 -0.17 -13.74 -0.76
C ILE A 127 -0.22 -14.44 0.62
N ILE A 128 -0.76 -13.80 1.65
CA ILE A 128 -0.84 -14.37 3.01
C ILE A 128 -1.73 -15.62 3.03
N LYS A 129 -2.88 -15.61 2.33
CA LYS A 129 -3.83 -16.73 2.29
C LYS A 129 -3.33 -17.88 1.41
N ASN A 130 -2.72 -17.58 0.28
CA ASN A 130 -2.27 -18.54 -0.73
C ASN A 130 -0.74 -18.67 -0.76
N HIS A 131 -0.09 -18.50 0.40
CA HIS A 131 1.35 -18.34 0.53
C HIS A 131 2.18 -19.47 -0.12
N GLY A 132 1.65 -20.70 -0.14
CA GLY A 132 2.28 -21.85 -0.78
C GLY A 132 2.42 -21.68 -2.30
N ASP A 133 1.43 -21.08 -2.96
CA ASP A 133 1.45 -20.83 -4.41
C ASP A 133 2.50 -19.78 -4.80
N TYR A 134 2.85 -18.92 -3.84
CA TYR A 134 3.90 -17.90 -3.97
C TYR A 134 5.27 -18.37 -3.44
N GLY A 135 5.39 -19.63 -2.98
CA GLY A 135 6.64 -20.20 -2.48
C GLY A 135 7.01 -19.79 -1.04
N PHE A 136 6.08 -19.23 -0.27
CA PHE A 136 6.28 -18.87 1.13
C PHE A 136 5.81 -19.99 2.06
N ASN A 137 6.65 -20.34 3.05
CA ASN A 137 6.33 -21.32 4.09
C ASN A 137 5.87 -20.67 5.41
N VAL A 138 6.20 -19.39 5.61
CA VAL A 138 6.00 -18.69 6.87
C VAL A 138 5.36 -17.34 6.58
N THR A 139 4.19 -17.09 7.17
CA THR A 139 3.43 -15.84 7.00
C THR A 139 3.29 -15.02 8.27
N ALA A 140 3.39 -15.67 9.44
CA ALA A 140 3.17 -15.02 10.73
C ALA A 140 4.45 -14.48 11.39
N ASN A 141 5.60 -15.12 11.17
CA ASN A 141 6.85 -14.73 11.83
C ASN A 141 7.67 -13.79 10.94
N ALA A 142 8.27 -12.76 11.55
CA ALA A 142 9.30 -11.96 10.88
C ALA A 142 10.56 -12.79 10.58
N CYS A 143 11.32 -12.38 9.55
CA CYS A 143 12.60 -13.01 9.21
C CYS A 143 13.63 -12.91 10.35
N CYS A 144 13.66 -11.75 11.02
CA CYS A 144 14.52 -11.43 12.15
C CYS A 144 13.67 -10.94 13.34
N GLY A 145 14.28 -10.79 14.51
CA GLY A 145 13.67 -10.14 15.68
C GLY A 145 13.44 -11.06 16.87
N LEU A 146 12.95 -10.48 17.97
CA LEU A 146 12.73 -11.15 19.24
C LEU A 146 11.25 -11.09 19.66
N GLY A 147 10.88 -11.94 20.61
CA GLY A 147 9.51 -12.08 21.09
C GLY A 147 8.63 -12.98 20.21
N LYS A 148 7.35 -13.09 20.59
CA LYS A 148 6.37 -13.88 19.82
C LYS A 148 6.26 -13.33 18.40
N TYR A 149 6.17 -14.22 17.39
CA TYR A 149 6.21 -13.86 15.97
C TYR A 149 7.47 -13.09 15.53
N ARG A 150 8.50 -12.99 16.40
CA ARG A 150 9.66 -12.11 16.24
C ARG A 150 9.28 -10.64 16.04
N GLY A 151 8.14 -10.24 16.61
CA GLY A 151 7.54 -8.93 16.40
C GLY A 151 7.83 -7.88 17.47
N TRP A 152 8.34 -8.23 18.65
CA TRP A 152 8.50 -7.26 19.75
C TRP A 152 9.65 -6.29 19.49
N ILE A 153 10.82 -6.86 19.22
CA ILE A 153 12.02 -6.11 18.87
C ILE A 153 12.36 -6.55 17.46
N THR A 154 12.40 -5.59 16.54
CA THR A 154 12.70 -5.81 15.12
C THR A 154 14.19 -6.16 14.92
N CYS A 155 14.70 -6.19 13.68
CA CYS A 155 16.12 -6.47 13.44
C CYS A 155 17.00 -5.48 14.24
N LEU A 156 17.85 -6.00 15.14
CA LEU A 156 18.78 -5.19 15.92
C LEU A 156 20.01 -4.74 15.11
N THR A 157 20.31 -5.43 14.02
CA THR A 157 21.39 -5.12 13.09
C THR A 157 20.89 -5.35 11.65
N PRO A 158 21.25 -4.48 10.69
CA PRO A 158 21.01 -4.69 9.26
C PRO A 158 21.65 -5.97 8.72
#